data_AF-A0A653CL99-F1
#
_entry.id   AF-A0A653CL99-F1
#
_cell.length_a   1.000
_cell.length_b   1.000
_cell.length_c   1.000
_cell.angle_alpha   90.00
_cell.angle_beta   90.00
_cell.angle_gamma   90.00
#
_symmetry.space_group_name_H-M   'P 1'
#
loop_
_entity.id
_entity.type
_entity.pdbx_description
1 polymer ?
#
loop_
_entity_poly.entity_id
_entity_poly.type
_entity_poly.pdbx_seq_one_letter_code
_entity_poly.pdbx_strand_id
1 'polypeptide(L)' 'MYINKDTIITGKNVVLIPYKKDHVLKYHEWMKSEELQKLTASEPLSLEEEYDMQKSWLMDENSEFNPLFRYKNQAQ' A
#
# COMPACT_ATOMS: atom_id res chain seq x y z
N MET A 1 -1.49 3.37 -9.40
CA MET A 1 -2.23 2.11 -9.72
C MET A 1 -3.48 2.36 -10.55
N TYR A 2 -3.61 3.55 -11.18
CA TYR A 2 -4.80 3.87 -11.95
C TYR A 2 -4.95 3.00 -13.22
N ILE A 3 -3.86 2.80 -13.97
CA ILE A 3 -3.85 2.05 -15.25
C ILE A 3 -4.33 0.61 -15.07
N ASN A 4 -3.93 -0.06 -13.98
CA ASN A 4 -4.19 -1.48 -13.74
C ASN A 4 -5.33 -1.73 -12.73
N LYS A 5 -6.18 -0.73 -12.45
CA LYS A 5 -7.24 -0.79 -11.43
C LYS A 5 -8.30 -1.88 -11.63
N ASP A 6 -8.40 -2.42 -12.84
CA ASP A 6 -9.32 -3.50 -13.23
C ASP A 6 -8.59 -4.77 -13.71
N THR A 7 -7.26 -4.83 -13.59
CA THR A 7 -6.45 -5.96 -14.06
C THR A 7 -6.41 -7.09 -13.04
N ILE A 8 -6.72 -8.31 -13.47
CA ILE A 8 -6.61 -9.52 -12.65
C ILE A 8 -5.61 -10.47 -13.32
N ILE A 9 -4.65 -10.98 -12.53
CA ILE A 9 -3.68 -11.97 -13.00
C ILE A 9 -3.93 -13.28 -12.25
N THR A 10 -4.36 -14.31 -12.98
CA THR A 10 -4.67 -15.63 -12.41
C THR A 10 -3.50 -16.58 -12.62
N GLY A 11 -2.93 -17.07 -11.53
CA GLY A 11 -1.97 -18.17 -11.52
C GLY A 11 -2.61 -19.49 -11.09
N LYS A 12 -1.81 -20.56 -11.01
CA LYS A 12 -2.30 -21.89 -10.62
C LYS A 12 -2.86 -21.95 -9.19
N ASN A 13 -2.23 -21.24 -8.25
CA ASN A 13 -2.56 -21.29 -6.82
C ASN A 13 -2.93 -19.92 -6.24
N VAL A 14 -2.76 -18.84 -7.02
CA VAL A 14 -2.88 -17.46 -6.53
C VAL A 14 -3.56 -16.60 -7.58
N VAL A 15 -4.31 -15.60 -7.13
CA VAL A 15 -4.89 -14.57 -7.98
C VAL A 15 -4.40 -13.22 -7.47
N LEU A 16 -3.79 -12.44 -8.35
CA LEU A 16 -3.42 -11.06 -8.06
C LEU A 16 -4.54 -10.15 -8.55
N ILE A 17 -5.05 -9.34 -7.63
CA ILE A 17 -6.10 -8.35 -7.89
C ILE A 17 -5.58 -6.97 -7.49
N PRO A 18 -6.19 -5.89 -8.01
CA PRO A 18 -5.80 -4.53 -7.66
C PRO A 18 -6.02 -4.26 -6.17
N TYR A 19 -5.15 -3.44 -5.57
CA TYR A 19 -5.25 -3.08 -4.17
C TYR A 19 -6.41 -2.08 -3.96
N LYS A 20 -7.45 -2.50 -3.23
CA LYS A 20 -8.69 -1.74 -3.01
C LYS A 20 -8.83 -1.35 -1.54
N LYS A 21 -9.70 -0.38 -1.29
CA LYS A 21 -10.06 0.12 0.05
C LYS A 21 -10.37 -1.03 1.04
N ASP A 22 -11.11 -2.05 0.60
CA ASP A 22 -11.51 -3.17 1.47
C ASP A 22 -10.32 -4.02 1.95
N HIS A 23 -9.16 -3.93 1.30
CA HIS A 23 -7.95 -4.64 1.70
C HIS A 23 -7.15 -3.89 2.78
N VAL A 24 -7.44 -2.59 3.02
CA VAL A 24 -6.67 -1.73 3.92
C VAL A 24 -6.65 -2.28 5.34
N LEU A 25 -7.80 -2.72 5.86
CA LEU A 25 -7.87 -3.29 7.22
C LEU A 25 -6.95 -4.50 7.37
N LYS A 26 -6.96 -5.41 6.39
CA LYS A 26 -6.13 -6.62 6.42
C LYS A 26 -4.64 -6.25 6.36
N TYR A 27 -4.29 -5.32 5.47
CA TYR A 27 -2.92 -4.84 5.35
C TYR A 27 -2.44 -4.16 6.65
N HIS A 28 -3.29 -3.31 7.25
CA HIS A 28 -2.98 -2.64 8.51
C HIS A 28 -2.72 -3.65 9.65
N GLU A 29 -3.52 -4.73 9.75
CA GLU A 29 -3.25 -5.78 10.74
C GLU A 29 -1.90 -6.48 10.51
N TRP A 30 -1.50 -6.72 9.26
CA TRP A 30 -0.16 -7.25 8.95
C TRP A 30 0.94 -6.27 9.35
N MET A 31 0.74 -5.00 9.06
CA MET A 31 1.69 -3.93 9.40
C MET A 31 1.73 -3.60 10.90
N LYS A 32 1.03 -4.32 11.78
CA LYS A 32 1.29 -4.29 13.23
C LYS A 32 2.50 -5.14 13.65
N SER A 33 3.00 -6.02 12.77
CA SER A 33 4.18 -6.84 13.06
C SER A 33 5.47 -6.05 12.80
N GLU A 34 6.27 -5.84 13.85
CA GLU A 34 7.60 -5.21 13.73
C GLU A 34 8.55 -5.98 12.82
N GLU A 35 8.47 -7.31 12.81
CA GLU A 35 9.31 -8.14 11.94
C GLU A 35 8.99 -7.87 10.47
N LEU A 36 7.69 -7.82 10.12
CA LEU A 36 7.28 -7.51 8.76
C LEU A 36 7.72 -6.10 8.36
N GLN A 37 7.49 -5.10 9.23
CA GLN A 37 7.94 -3.73 9.00
C GLN A 37 9.45 -3.65 8.70
N LYS A 38 10.28 -4.34 9.49
CA LYS A 38 11.74 -4.39 9.29
C LYS A 38 12.10 -5.05 7.97
N LEU A 39 11.47 -6.17 7.63
CA LEU A 39 11.73 -6.91 6.39
C LEU A 39 11.28 -6.15 5.13
N THR A 40 10.24 -5.31 5.24
CA THR A 40 9.70 -4.52 4.12
C THR A 40 10.15 -3.06 4.12
N ALA A 41 11.03 -2.67 5.06
CA ALA A 41 11.43 -1.27 5.31
C ALA A 41 10.21 -0.32 5.38
N SER A 42 9.14 -0.78 6.03
CA SER A 42 7.88 -0.04 6.18
C SER A 42 7.78 0.57 7.56
N GLU A 43 7.34 1.82 7.62
CA GLU A 43 7.02 2.50 8.88
C GLU A 43 5.54 2.28 9.23
N PRO A 44 5.19 2.16 10.52
CA PRO A 44 3.80 2.01 10.93
C PRO A 44 3.00 3.27 10.60
N LEU A 45 1.81 3.05 10.03
CA LEU A 45 0.82 4.09 9.79
C LEU A 45 -0.41 3.85 10.67
N SER A 46 -1.08 4.93 11.05
CA SER A 46 -2.44 4.86 11.56
C SER A 46 -3.38 4.33 10.48
N LEU A 47 -4.52 3.76 10.89
CA LEU A 47 -5.49 3.21 9.94
C LEU A 47 -6.02 4.27 8.96
N GLU A 48 -6.17 5.53 9.39
CA GLU A 48 -6.59 6.64 8.53
C GLU A 48 -5.52 6.97 7.47
N GLU A 49 -4.25 7.06 7.88
CA GLU A 49 -3.13 7.27 6.96
C GLU A 49 -3.03 6.15 5.91
N GLU A 50 -3.32 4.89 6.28
CA GLU A 50 -3.36 3.78 5.32
C GLU A 50 -4.46 3.95 4.25
N TYR A 51 -5.64 4.45 4.66
CA TYR A 51 -6.71 4.75 3.71
C TYR A 51 -6.35 5.89 2.77
N ASP A 52 -5.73 6.95 3.29
CA ASP A 52 -5.28 8.08 2.47
C ASP A 52 -4.18 7.65 1.49
N MET A 53 -3.24 6.83 1.96
CA MET A 53 -2.20 6.25 1.12
C MET A 53 -2.80 5.36 0.03
N GLN A 54 -3.73 4.46 0.36
CA GLN A 54 -4.42 3.62 -0.62
C GLN A 54 -5.14 4.45 -1.67
N LYS A 55 -5.85 5.51 -1.26
CA LYS A 55 -6.56 6.42 -2.17
C LYS A 55 -5.57 7.12 -3.10
N SER A 56 -4.43 7.57 -2.57
CA SER A 56 -3.39 8.21 -3.36
C SER A 56 -2.84 7.26 -4.44
N TRP A 57 -2.57 6.00 -4.08
CA TRP A 57 -2.07 5.00 -5.02
C TRP A 57 -3.09 4.64 -6.09
N LEU A 58 -4.38 4.61 -5.74
CA LEU A 58 -5.44 4.32 -6.70
C LEU A 58 -5.56 5.41 -7.77
N MET A 59 -5.45 6.67 -7.36
CA MET A 59 -5.56 7.84 -8.23
C MET A 59 -4.23 8.24 -8.88
N ASP A 60 -3.15 7.52 -8.56
CA ASP A 60 -1.83 7.74 -9.12
C ASP A 60 -1.80 7.33 -10.61
N GLU A 61 -1.82 8.36 -11.47
CA GLU A 61 -1.71 8.31 -12.94
C GLU A 61 -0.26 8.17 -13.42
N ASN A 62 0.72 8.57 -12.61
CA ASN A 62 2.16 8.52 -12.90
C ASN A 62 2.90 8.37 -11.57
N SER A 63 3.73 7.33 -11.44
CA SER A 63 4.50 6.96 -10.23
C SER A 63 5.48 8.01 -9.69
N GLU A 64 5.38 9.26 -10.13
CA GLU A 64 6.04 10.42 -9.54
C GLU A 64 5.49 10.69 -8.14
N PHE A 65 6.31 10.31 -7.16
CA PHE A 65 6.49 10.95 -5.86
C PHE A 65 5.23 11.56 -5.22
N ASN A 66 4.55 10.78 -4.38
CA ASN A 66 3.62 11.32 -3.38
C ASN A 66 4.44 11.81 -2.15
N PRO A 67 4.33 13.09 -1.73
CA PRO A 67 5.06 13.64 -0.58
C PRO A 67 4.88 12.85 0.73
N LEU A 68 3.73 12.17 0.92
CA LEU A 68 3.49 11.30 2.07
C LEU A 68 4.55 10.18 2.18
N PHE A 69 5.12 9.71 1.08
CA PHE A 69 6.21 8.73 1.09
C PHE A 69 7.53 9.26 1.65
N ARG A 70 7.79 10.58 1.60
CA ARG A 70 9.10 11.14 1.97
C ARG A 70 9.14 11.68 3.40
N TYR A 71 8.01 12.18 3.91
CA TYR A 71 7.99 12.79 5.25
C TYR A 71 8.31 11.79 6.38
N LYS A 72 8.08 10.48 6.20
CA LYS A 72 8.53 9.44 7.15
C LYS A 72 9.91 8.84 6.83
N ASN A 73 10.36 8.90 5.57
CA ASN A 73 11.67 8.37 5.14
C ASN A 73 12.85 9.35 5.30
N GLN A 74 12.62 10.57 5.80
CA GLN A 74 13.67 11.58 6.06
C GLN A 74 14.04 11.74 7.55
N ALA A 75 13.51 10.88 8.42
CA ALA A 75 13.77 10.92 9.87
C ALA A 75 14.75 9.81 10.32
N GLN A 76 15.73 9.46 9.48
CA GLN A 76 16.88 8.60 9.82
C GLN A 76 18.19 9.34 9.52
#